data_AF-A0A646KR31-F1
#
_entry.id   AF-A0A646KR31-F1
#
_cell.length_a   1.000
_cell.length_b   1.000
_cell.length_c   1.000
_cell.angle_alpha   90.00
_cell.angle_beta   90.00
_cell.angle_gamma   90.00
#
_symmetry.space_group_name_H-M   'P 1'
#
loop_
_entity.id
_entity.type
_entity.pdbx_description
1 polymer ?
#
loop_
_entity_poly.entity_id
_entity_poly.type
_entity_poly.pdbx_seq_one_letter_code
_entity_poly.pdbx_strand_id
1 'polypeptide(L)'
;MSPYATRITTADRAVTVTSDVLSIPAWSQRYFGSWWNAAEFSGPATGQVVAADVDAAELSRLTRDVLDHPHESTQYAGSAMLYRRDGDGTVTAAQPGRDLAFRYQPDERRLRIAGGDDTPVATAAARLARELLRSQLLADGWTILHASAAVQDGHTVLTLGGKGAGKTTTALLLARAGWRLLANDRVFVRPEDGGVRVLPWPAAAAIGLGLLDALGLYDGVRGRVLAGERLHPTQHQRVTDALTSGSREPLFNERGKELKPQFFPDQLDTWLGMPLAAEGRAAHVLFPRFDTGEGPAVLDDGRELDADDVFTAGTEDRYPDVFGLIRAETDRSRSPYDELTQRLSALPRHGITLGHDVQANTGFLTGLTDQRSPAADSADTGWGFDHLPGHAR
;
A
#
# COMPACT_ATOMS: atom_id res chain seq x y z
N MET A 1 -10.21 1.92 32.08
CA MET A 1 -8.85 2.12 31.55
C MET A 1 -8.96 3.01 30.33
N SER A 2 -7.94 3.81 30.02
CA SER A 2 -7.89 4.48 28.71
C SER A 2 -7.64 3.42 27.62
N PRO A 3 -8.28 3.52 26.45
CA PRO A 3 -8.05 2.59 25.36
C PRO A 3 -6.61 2.71 24.86
N TYR A 4 -6.05 1.61 24.35
CA TYR A 4 -4.80 1.62 23.61
C TYR A 4 -4.99 2.39 22.31
N ALA A 5 -3.95 3.11 21.86
CA ALA A 5 -4.03 3.88 20.63
C ALA A 5 -2.71 3.91 19.86
N THR A 6 -2.84 3.84 18.53
CA THR A 6 -1.75 4.09 17.58
C THR A 6 -2.13 5.26 16.70
N ARG A 7 -1.28 6.28 16.65
CA ARG A 7 -1.44 7.40 15.72
C ARG A 7 -0.57 7.15 14.50
N ILE A 8 -1.19 7.19 13.33
CA ILE A 8 -0.53 7.02 12.03
C ILE A 8 -0.49 8.38 11.35
N THR A 9 0.68 8.78 10.87
CA THR A 9 0.91 10.08 10.24
C THR A 9 1.68 9.97 8.93
N THR A 10 1.28 10.77 7.94
CA THR A 10 1.95 10.91 6.65
C THR A 10 1.52 12.22 5.99
N ALA A 11 2.45 12.96 5.37
CA ALA A 11 2.20 14.25 4.72
C ALA A 11 1.24 15.18 5.48
N ASP A 12 1.55 15.46 6.76
CA ASP A 12 0.78 16.34 7.66
C ASP A 12 -0.66 15.88 7.96
N ARG A 13 -1.03 14.67 7.51
CA ARG A 13 -2.30 14.02 7.82
C ARG A 13 -2.12 12.96 8.88
N ALA A 14 -3.20 12.71 9.60
CA ALA A 14 -3.22 11.76 10.68
C ALA A 14 -4.54 11.00 10.75
N VAL A 15 -4.45 9.76 11.24
CA VAL A 15 -5.59 8.99 11.73
C VAL A 15 -5.14 8.28 13.00
N THR A 16 -6.04 8.15 13.98
CA THR A 16 -5.77 7.41 15.20
C THR A 16 -6.61 6.15 15.23
N VAL A 17 -5.97 5.00 15.43
CA VAL A 17 -6.66 3.72 15.69
C VAL A 17 -6.69 3.51 17.20
N THR A 18 -7.88 3.30 17.76
CA THR A 18 -8.09 3.09 19.20
C THR A 18 -8.80 1.78 19.47
N SER A 19 -8.47 1.10 20.57
CA SER A 19 -9.15 -0.12 21.00
C SER A 19 -8.94 -0.38 22.49
N ASP A 20 -9.88 -1.09 23.12
CA ASP A 20 -9.69 -1.69 24.45
C ASP A 20 -8.79 -2.94 24.39
N VAL A 21 -8.52 -3.48 23.20
CA VAL A 21 -7.66 -4.65 22.98
C VAL A 21 -6.34 -4.22 22.32
N LEU A 22 -5.20 -4.43 23.00
CA LEU A 22 -3.87 -3.98 22.54
C LEU A 22 -3.48 -4.51 21.14
N SER A 23 -3.89 -5.73 20.79
CA SER A 23 -3.53 -6.38 19.53
C SER A 23 -3.98 -5.59 18.29
N ILE A 24 -5.06 -4.82 18.39
CA ILE A 24 -5.66 -4.04 17.29
C ILE A 24 -4.82 -2.79 16.92
N PRO A 25 -4.51 -1.85 17.83
CA PRO A 25 -3.64 -0.73 17.52
C PRO A 25 -2.18 -1.18 17.30
N ALA A 26 -1.70 -2.22 17.98
CA ALA A 26 -0.37 -2.79 17.73
C ALA A 26 -0.25 -3.35 16.30
N TRP A 27 -1.31 -3.93 15.75
CA TRP A 27 -1.37 -4.32 14.33
C TRP A 27 -1.14 -3.13 13.42
N SER A 28 -1.81 -2.01 13.68
CA SER A 28 -1.66 -0.80 12.89
C SER A 28 -0.26 -0.22 13.00
N GLN A 29 0.34 -0.24 14.19
CA GLN A 29 1.72 0.20 14.39
C GLN A 29 2.69 -0.62 13.53
N ARG A 30 2.57 -1.95 13.57
CA ARG A 30 3.38 -2.85 12.74
C ARG A 30 3.14 -2.64 11.24
N TYR A 31 1.87 -2.57 10.84
CA TYR A 31 1.47 -2.53 9.44
C TYR A 31 1.88 -1.23 8.74
N PHE A 32 1.86 -0.11 9.46
CA PHE A 32 2.17 1.20 8.89
C PHE A 32 3.60 1.67 9.18
N GLY A 33 4.19 1.27 10.31
CA GLY A 33 5.38 1.90 10.88
C GLY A 33 6.60 1.99 9.96
N SER A 34 6.77 1.06 9.02
CA SER A 34 7.90 1.09 8.07
C SER A 34 7.77 2.14 6.96
N TRP A 35 6.57 2.65 6.71
CA TRP A 35 6.28 3.55 5.57
C TRP A 35 5.57 4.83 5.99
N TRP A 36 4.64 4.75 6.93
CA TRP A 36 3.99 5.88 7.57
C TRP A 36 4.37 5.89 9.05
N ASN A 37 4.62 7.07 9.60
CA ASN A 37 5.02 7.19 10.99
C ASN A 37 3.84 6.77 11.89
N ALA A 38 3.88 5.53 12.38
CA ALA A 38 2.87 4.91 13.22
C ALA A 38 3.47 4.58 14.58
N ALA A 39 2.96 5.24 15.61
CA ALA A 39 3.49 5.14 16.97
C ALA A 39 2.36 5.08 18.00
N GLU A 40 2.68 4.51 19.15
CA GLU A 40 1.82 4.55 20.33
C GLU A 40 1.45 6.00 20.68
N PHE A 41 0.20 6.22 21.09
CA PHE A 41 -0.34 7.54 21.36
C PHE A 41 -1.14 7.57 22.66
N SER A 42 -0.85 8.53 23.53
CA SER A 42 -1.46 8.66 24.86
C SER A 42 -2.28 9.95 25.06
N GLY A 43 -2.48 10.72 23.97
CA GLY A 43 -3.25 11.97 24.00
C GLY A 43 -4.74 11.80 23.65
N PRO A 44 -5.52 12.89 23.63
CA PRO A 44 -6.89 12.86 23.13
C PRO A 44 -6.90 12.53 21.63
N ALA A 45 -7.68 11.52 21.23
CA ALA A 45 -7.85 11.15 19.83
C ALA A 45 -8.73 12.18 19.10
N THR A 46 -8.11 13.26 18.63
CA THR A 46 -8.73 14.34 17.84
C THR A 46 -8.54 14.09 16.34
N GLY A 47 -9.49 14.53 15.51
CA GLY A 47 -9.42 14.38 14.06
C GLY A 47 -10.07 13.08 13.59
N GLN A 48 -9.51 12.43 12.58
CA GLN A 48 -10.01 11.14 12.09
C GLN A 48 -9.66 10.01 13.07
N VAL A 49 -10.68 9.26 13.50
CA VAL A 49 -10.51 8.16 14.45
C VAL A 49 -11.17 6.89 13.95
N VAL A 50 -10.44 5.77 14.00
CA VAL A 50 -10.96 4.42 13.86
C VAL A 50 -10.99 3.79 15.25
N ALA A 51 -12.18 3.68 15.85
CA ALA A 51 -12.39 2.94 17.08
C ALA A 51 -12.78 1.50 16.72
N ALA A 52 -11.99 0.51 17.12
CA ALA A 52 -12.15 -0.86 16.67
C ALA A 52 -12.01 -1.82 17.83
N ASP A 53 -13.03 -2.62 18.11
CA ASP A 53 -13.11 -3.43 19.32
C ASP A 53 -13.69 -4.82 19.06
N VAL A 54 -13.28 -5.78 19.89
CA VAL A 54 -13.93 -7.09 19.98
C VAL A 54 -15.13 -6.92 20.90
N ASP A 55 -16.27 -6.61 20.31
CA ASP A 55 -17.52 -6.32 21.02
C ASP A 55 -18.68 -7.05 20.34
N ALA A 56 -19.03 -8.21 20.91
CA ALA A 56 -20.12 -9.03 20.41
C ALA A 56 -21.50 -8.35 20.53
N ALA A 57 -21.69 -7.48 21.53
CA ALA A 57 -22.96 -6.79 21.74
C ALA A 57 -23.15 -5.70 20.69
N GLU A 58 -22.12 -4.90 20.44
CA GLU A 58 -22.12 -3.86 19.41
C GLU A 58 -22.19 -4.47 18.00
N LEU A 59 -21.41 -5.53 17.73
CA LEU A 59 -21.50 -6.31 16.49
C LEU A 59 -22.94 -6.75 16.22
N SER A 60 -23.58 -7.35 17.22
CA SER A 60 -24.97 -7.82 17.12
C SER A 60 -25.95 -6.66 16.90
N ARG A 61 -25.75 -5.54 17.60
CA ARG A 61 -26.61 -4.35 17.49
C ARG A 61 -26.54 -3.73 16.10
N LEU A 62 -25.34 -3.46 15.60
CA LEU A 62 -25.14 -2.86 14.28
C LEU A 62 -25.58 -3.80 13.15
N THR A 63 -25.32 -5.11 13.29
CA THR A 63 -25.77 -6.10 12.29
C THR A 63 -27.30 -6.14 12.20
N ARG A 64 -28.01 -6.16 13.34
CA ARG A 64 -29.48 -6.09 13.35
C ARG A 64 -30.00 -4.78 12.77
N ASP A 65 -29.38 -3.64 13.12
CA ASP A 65 -29.77 -2.34 12.56
C ASP A 65 -29.72 -2.32 11.02
N VAL A 66 -28.75 -3.00 10.41
CA VAL A 66 -28.69 -3.15 8.95
C VAL A 66 -29.75 -4.11 8.42
N LEU A 67 -29.91 -5.28 9.05
CA LEU A 67 -30.81 -6.33 8.56
C LEU A 67 -32.30 -6.03 8.75
N ASP A 68 -32.66 -5.29 9.80
CA ASP A 68 -34.04 -4.96 10.16
C ASP A 68 -34.60 -3.77 9.36
N HIS A 69 -33.79 -3.16 8.49
CA HIS A 69 -34.13 -1.99 7.69
C HIS A 69 -33.76 -2.18 6.21
N PRO A 70 -34.34 -1.39 5.28
CA PRO A 70 -33.90 -1.39 3.88
C PRO A 70 -32.42 -1.07 3.78
N HIS A 71 -31.68 -1.92 3.07
CA HIS A 71 -30.23 -1.82 2.92
C HIS A 71 -29.78 -2.16 1.49
N GLU A 72 -28.58 -1.69 1.15
CA GLU A 72 -27.86 -2.03 -0.07
C GLU A 72 -26.84 -3.14 0.20
N SER A 73 -26.31 -3.75 -0.86
CA SER A 73 -25.32 -4.82 -0.78
C SER A 73 -24.23 -4.65 -1.83
N THR A 74 -22.99 -4.92 -1.46
CA THR A 74 -21.84 -4.93 -2.36
C THR A 74 -20.78 -5.96 -1.93
N GLN A 75 -19.79 -6.22 -2.79
CA GLN A 75 -18.60 -6.94 -2.40
C GLN A 75 -17.59 -5.98 -1.78
N TYR A 76 -17.17 -6.23 -0.55
CA TYR A 76 -16.17 -5.43 0.14
C TYR A 76 -15.12 -6.34 0.75
N ALA A 77 -13.85 -6.12 0.41
CA ALA A 77 -12.75 -6.94 0.93
C ALA A 77 -12.90 -8.46 0.67
N GLY A 78 -13.63 -8.87 -0.36
CA GLY A 78 -13.87 -10.27 -0.70
C GLY A 78 -14.92 -10.96 0.17
N SER A 79 -15.85 -10.21 0.75
CA SER A 79 -17.07 -10.72 1.39
C SER A 79 -18.23 -9.76 1.13
N ALA A 80 -19.46 -10.27 1.19
CA ALA A 80 -20.65 -9.42 1.08
C ALA A 80 -20.69 -8.42 2.23
N MET A 81 -20.93 -7.16 1.91
CA MET A 81 -21.19 -6.08 2.86
C MET A 81 -22.58 -5.53 2.60
N LEU A 82 -23.40 -5.55 3.65
CA LEU A 82 -24.71 -4.92 3.69
C LEU A 82 -24.53 -3.54 4.32
N TYR A 83 -25.16 -2.51 3.79
CA TYR A 83 -25.00 -1.17 4.33
C TYR A 83 -26.24 -0.29 4.14
N ARG A 84 -26.34 0.72 5.00
CA ARG A 84 -27.35 1.76 5.00
C ARG A 84 -26.70 3.12 5.14
N ARG A 85 -27.28 4.12 4.47
CA ARG A 85 -26.89 5.53 4.62
C ARG A 85 -28.09 6.32 5.14
N ASP A 86 -27.87 7.02 6.23
CA ASP A 86 -28.85 7.91 6.83
C ASP A 86 -28.74 9.31 6.21
N GLY A 87 -29.76 10.15 6.40
CA GLY A 87 -29.83 11.49 5.77
C GLY A 87 -28.76 12.48 6.24
N ASP A 88 -28.11 12.21 7.37
CA ASP A 88 -26.98 12.95 7.92
C ASP A 88 -25.62 12.47 7.39
N GLY A 89 -25.62 11.49 6.47
CA GLY A 89 -24.41 10.87 5.95
C GLY A 89 -23.80 9.80 6.84
N THR A 90 -24.41 9.47 7.98
CA THR A 90 -24.03 8.32 8.80
C THR A 90 -24.20 7.04 7.98
N VAL A 91 -23.20 6.17 8.02
CA VAL A 91 -23.24 4.86 7.37
C VAL A 91 -23.17 3.77 8.41
N THR A 92 -24.14 2.85 8.40
CA THR A 92 -24.08 1.61 9.19
C THR A 92 -23.95 0.43 8.24
N ALA A 93 -22.97 -0.45 8.48
CA ALA A 93 -22.69 -1.58 7.61
C ALA A 93 -22.37 -2.85 8.40
N ALA A 94 -22.55 -4.01 7.77
CA ALA A 94 -22.24 -5.31 8.35
C ALA A 94 -21.67 -6.25 7.28
N GLN A 95 -20.71 -7.09 7.69
CA GLN A 95 -20.21 -8.24 6.95
C GLN A 95 -20.48 -9.51 7.77
N PRO A 96 -21.70 -10.07 7.72
CA PRO A 96 -22.05 -11.24 8.53
C PRO A 96 -21.12 -12.43 8.33
N GLY A 97 -20.64 -12.66 7.09
CA GLY A 97 -19.69 -13.73 6.80
C GLY A 97 -18.26 -13.51 7.31
N ARG A 98 -18.01 -12.41 8.02
CA ARG A 98 -16.71 -12.06 8.63
C ARG A 98 -16.83 -11.68 10.11
N ASP A 99 -18.03 -11.75 10.69
CA ASP A 99 -18.31 -11.27 12.05
C ASP A 99 -17.80 -9.85 12.30
N LEU A 100 -18.12 -8.94 11.37
CA LEU A 100 -17.75 -7.52 11.45
C LEU A 100 -18.97 -6.63 11.21
N ALA A 101 -19.07 -5.55 11.98
CA ALA A 101 -19.99 -4.45 11.72
C ALA A 101 -19.29 -3.10 11.90
N PHE A 102 -19.84 -2.09 11.24
CA PHE A 102 -19.22 -0.79 11.06
C PHE A 102 -20.25 0.31 11.26
N ARG A 103 -19.82 1.44 11.82
CA ARG A 103 -20.59 2.67 11.81
C ARG A 103 -19.66 3.85 11.56
N TYR A 104 -19.88 4.60 10.49
CA TYR A 104 -19.14 5.82 10.20
C TYR A 104 -20.03 7.04 10.42
N GLN A 105 -19.55 7.98 11.22
CA GLN A 105 -20.21 9.23 11.54
C GLN A 105 -19.33 10.38 11.06
N PRO A 106 -19.65 11.03 9.92
CA PRO A 106 -18.77 12.00 9.28
C PRO A 106 -18.56 13.26 10.13
N ASP A 107 -19.60 13.75 10.80
CA ASP A 107 -19.53 14.94 11.66
C ASP A 107 -18.62 14.73 12.87
N GLU A 108 -18.61 13.51 13.41
CA GLU A 108 -17.73 13.11 14.51
C GLU A 108 -16.34 12.68 14.02
N ARG A 109 -16.13 12.55 12.70
CA ARG A 109 -14.92 11.99 12.08
C ARG A 109 -14.52 10.65 12.70
N ARG A 110 -15.53 9.83 12.98
CA ARG A 110 -15.39 8.60 13.75
C ARG A 110 -15.93 7.42 12.97
N LEU A 111 -15.05 6.44 12.76
CA LEU A 111 -15.40 5.13 12.24
C LEU A 111 -15.31 4.12 13.37
N ARG A 112 -16.41 3.46 13.68
CA ARG A 112 -16.49 2.35 14.63
C ARG A 112 -16.45 1.03 13.90
N ILE A 113 -15.73 0.06 14.45
CA ILE A 113 -15.66 -1.33 14.01
C ILE A 113 -15.92 -2.21 15.22
N ALA A 114 -16.88 -3.12 15.13
CA ALA A 114 -17.11 -4.15 16.12
C ALA A 114 -16.97 -5.52 15.44
N GLY A 115 -16.30 -6.46 16.10
CA GLY A 115 -16.20 -7.82 15.59
C GLY A 115 -16.10 -8.89 16.66
N GLY A 116 -16.08 -10.15 16.21
CA GLY A 116 -16.03 -11.32 17.10
C GLY A 116 -14.62 -11.78 17.49
N ASP A 117 -13.58 -11.34 16.77
CA ASP A 117 -12.19 -11.78 16.97
C ASP A 117 -11.21 -10.64 16.65
N ASP A 118 -10.10 -10.61 17.38
CA ASP A 118 -9.03 -9.62 17.26
C ASP A 118 -8.51 -9.45 15.83
N THR A 119 -8.22 -10.56 15.13
CA THR A 119 -7.50 -10.49 13.85
C THR A 119 -8.36 -9.86 12.74
N PRO A 120 -9.61 -10.30 12.50
CA PRO A 120 -10.52 -9.63 11.57
C PRO A 120 -10.70 -8.14 11.88
N VAL A 121 -10.88 -7.78 13.16
CA VAL A 121 -11.05 -6.39 13.59
C VAL A 121 -9.80 -5.57 13.32
N ALA A 122 -8.62 -6.06 13.69
CA ALA A 122 -7.34 -5.40 13.46
C ALA A 122 -7.07 -5.18 11.96
N THR A 123 -7.35 -6.19 11.13
CA THR A 123 -7.17 -6.10 9.67
C THR A 123 -8.15 -5.10 9.04
N ALA A 124 -9.39 -5.03 9.55
CA ALA A 124 -10.39 -4.06 9.11
C ALA A 124 -10.03 -2.64 9.57
N ALA A 125 -9.55 -2.47 10.80
CA ALA A 125 -9.10 -1.21 11.35
C ALA A 125 -7.94 -0.62 10.55
N ALA A 126 -6.90 -1.42 10.26
CA ALA A 126 -5.79 -0.97 9.43
C ALA A 126 -6.27 -0.59 8.01
N ARG A 127 -7.14 -1.39 7.39
CA ARG A 127 -7.70 -1.07 6.07
C ARG A 127 -8.42 0.28 6.07
N LEU A 128 -9.30 0.52 7.03
CA LEU A 128 -10.11 1.74 7.09
C LEU A 128 -9.30 2.96 7.56
N ALA A 129 -8.28 2.77 8.40
CA ALA A 129 -7.30 3.81 8.70
C ALA A 129 -6.57 4.27 7.43
N ARG A 130 -6.17 3.33 6.57
CA ARG A 130 -5.59 3.65 5.26
C ARG A 130 -6.57 4.38 4.35
N GLU A 131 -7.83 3.97 4.27
CA GLU A 131 -8.83 4.66 3.44
C GLU A 131 -9.13 6.10 3.94
N LEU A 132 -9.13 6.33 5.25
CA LEU A 132 -9.28 7.67 5.83
C LEU A 132 -8.05 8.56 5.56
N LEU A 133 -6.84 8.02 5.64
CA LEU A 133 -5.63 8.76 5.26
C LEU A 133 -5.60 9.02 3.75
N ARG A 134 -5.94 8.02 2.94
CA ARG A 134 -6.10 8.16 1.49
C ARG A 134 -7.06 9.29 1.15
N SER A 135 -8.25 9.33 1.76
CA SER A 135 -9.23 10.41 1.56
C SER A 135 -8.61 11.80 1.82
N GLN A 136 -7.88 11.95 2.93
CA GLN A 136 -7.20 13.20 3.27
C GLN A 136 -6.08 13.55 2.26
N LEU A 137 -5.28 12.58 1.82
CA LEU A 137 -4.24 12.79 0.81
C LEU A 137 -4.85 13.18 -0.54
N LEU A 138 -5.93 12.51 -0.98
CA LEU A 138 -6.60 12.86 -2.23
C LEU A 138 -7.19 14.28 -2.18
N ALA A 139 -7.73 14.70 -1.04
CA ALA A 139 -8.19 16.07 -0.82
C ALA A 139 -7.05 17.11 -0.88
N ASP A 140 -5.82 16.69 -0.63
CA ASP A 140 -4.60 17.50 -0.65
C ASP A 140 -3.87 17.47 -2.01
N GLY A 141 -4.55 17.00 -3.05
CA GLY A 141 -4.03 16.97 -4.42
C GLY A 141 -3.11 15.77 -4.71
N TRP A 142 -3.01 14.79 -3.83
CA TRP A 142 -2.30 13.54 -4.15
C TRP A 142 -3.12 12.71 -5.15
N THR A 143 -2.40 12.04 -6.05
CA THR A 143 -2.93 11.05 -7.01
C THR A 143 -2.31 9.69 -6.71
N ILE A 144 -3.01 8.60 -7.06
CA ILE A 144 -2.49 7.24 -6.89
C ILE A 144 -2.11 6.70 -8.26
N LEU A 145 -0.89 6.16 -8.40
CA LEU A 145 -0.46 5.44 -9.60
C LEU A 145 -0.38 3.94 -9.33
N HIS A 146 -0.66 3.12 -10.35
CA HIS A 146 -0.43 1.67 -10.29
C HIS A 146 1.04 1.33 -10.57
N ALA A 147 1.92 1.81 -9.70
CA ALA A 147 3.36 1.68 -9.85
C ALA A 147 4.02 1.01 -8.64
N SER A 148 5.02 0.19 -8.90
CA SER A 148 6.05 -0.12 -7.91
C SER A 148 7.15 0.94 -7.97
N ALA A 149 7.88 1.12 -6.88
CA ALA A 149 8.89 2.16 -6.77
C ALA A 149 10.07 1.76 -5.89
N ALA A 150 11.27 2.12 -6.33
CA ALA A 150 12.51 2.02 -5.56
C ALA A 150 13.20 3.39 -5.52
N VAL A 151 13.92 3.67 -4.44
CA VAL A 151 14.55 4.95 -4.13
C VAL A 151 16.02 4.79 -3.83
N GLN A 152 16.86 5.61 -4.44
CA GLN A 152 18.27 5.77 -4.08
C GLN A 152 18.57 7.26 -3.99
N ASP A 153 19.17 7.70 -2.88
CA ASP A 153 19.54 9.11 -2.66
C ASP A 153 18.39 10.11 -2.90
N GLY A 154 17.16 9.72 -2.55
CA GLY A 154 15.94 10.51 -2.76
C GLY A 154 15.37 10.45 -4.19
N HIS A 155 16.09 9.90 -5.16
CA HIS A 155 15.63 9.69 -6.52
C HIS A 155 14.81 8.40 -6.63
N THR A 156 13.60 8.52 -7.17
CA THR A 156 12.64 7.43 -7.27
C THR A 156 12.52 6.96 -8.72
N VAL A 157 12.70 5.66 -8.92
CA VAL A 157 12.33 4.97 -10.16
C VAL A 157 10.89 4.49 -10.01
N LEU A 158 9.99 5.00 -10.84
CA LEU A 158 8.61 4.54 -10.95
C LEU A 158 8.52 3.48 -12.04
N THR A 159 7.91 2.34 -11.73
CA THR A 159 7.72 1.26 -12.71
C THR A 159 6.23 1.02 -12.94
N LEU A 160 5.76 1.26 -14.16
CA LEU A 160 4.34 1.20 -14.56
C LEU A 160 4.11 0.19 -15.68
N GLY A 161 2.86 -0.14 -15.97
CA GLY A 161 2.49 -1.09 -17.02
C GLY A 161 1.45 -2.10 -16.55
N GLY A 162 0.99 -2.94 -17.48
CA GLY A 162 -0.11 -3.87 -17.24
C GLY A 162 0.13 -4.92 -16.14
N LYS A 163 -0.92 -5.69 -15.84
CA LYS A 163 -0.82 -6.84 -14.93
C LYS A 163 0.18 -7.86 -15.48
N GLY A 164 1.16 -8.25 -14.66
CA GLY A 164 2.19 -9.23 -15.05
C GLY A 164 3.37 -8.65 -15.85
N ALA A 165 3.38 -7.34 -16.12
CA ALA A 165 4.43 -6.69 -16.92
C ALA A 165 5.84 -6.73 -16.28
N GLY A 166 5.94 -7.03 -14.97
CA GLY A 166 7.21 -7.10 -14.26
C GLY A 166 7.46 -5.97 -13.25
N LYS A 167 6.48 -5.08 -13.00
CA LYS A 167 6.57 -3.96 -12.04
C LYS A 167 7.26 -4.35 -10.72
N THR A 168 6.62 -5.25 -9.97
CA THR A 168 7.15 -5.73 -8.69
C THR A 168 8.55 -6.34 -8.84
N THR A 169 8.80 -7.11 -9.91
CA THR A 169 10.13 -7.68 -10.17
C THR A 169 11.19 -6.59 -10.31
N THR A 170 10.95 -5.56 -11.11
CA THR A 170 11.88 -4.42 -11.30
C THR A 170 12.23 -3.75 -9.96
N ALA A 171 11.22 -3.45 -9.13
CA ALA A 171 11.45 -2.80 -7.84
C ALA A 171 12.23 -3.70 -6.85
N LEU A 172 11.97 -5.01 -6.83
CA LEU A 172 12.72 -5.95 -5.99
C LEU A 172 14.17 -6.13 -6.47
N LEU A 173 14.42 -6.13 -7.78
CA LEU A 173 15.78 -6.21 -8.34
C LEU A 173 16.61 -4.97 -7.96
N LEU A 174 16.04 -3.76 -8.09
CA LEU A 174 16.68 -2.53 -7.63
C LEU A 174 16.93 -2.57 -6.12
N ALA A 175 15.95 -3.01 -5.31
CA ALA A 175 16.14 -3.12 -3.88
C ALA A 175 17.29 -4.07 -3.50
N ARG A 176 17.45 -5.18 -4.24
CA ARG A 176 18.59 -6.10 -4.07
C ARG A 176 19.93 -5.50 -4.49
N ALA A 177 19.91 -4.50 -5.36
CA ALA A 177 21.09 -3.74 -5.73
C ALA A 177 21.46 -2.64 -4.71
N GLY A 178 20.75 -2.56 -3.58
CA GLY A 178 21.01 -1.57 -2.52
C GLY A 178 20.07 -0.38 -2.53
N TRP A 179 19.11 -0.32 -3.47
CA TRP A 179 18.06 0.69 -3.42
C TRP A 179 17.08 0.39 -2.28
N ARG A 180 16.30 1.40 -1.88
CA ARG A 180 15.26 1.26 -0.88
C ARG A 180 13.90 1.09 -1.54
N LEU A 181 13.14 0.07 -1.16
CA LEU A 181 11.81 -0.17 -1.70
C LEU A 181 10.80 0.82 -1.10
N LEU A 182 10.14 1.60 -1.96
CA LEU A 182 9.08 2.53 -1.57
C LEU A 182 7.69 1.93 -1.80
N ALA A 183 7.52 1.15 -2.86
CA ALA A 183 6.24 0.50 -3.13
C ALA A 183 6.40 -0.76 -3.99
N ASN A 184 5.52 -1.74 -3.76
CA ASN A 184 5.45 -2.96 -4.54
C ASN A 184 4.28 -3.01 -5.55
N ASP A 185 3.30 -2.11 -5.43
CA ASP A 185 2.08 -2.10 -6.27
C ASP A 185 1.52 -0.69 -6.52
N ARG A 186 1.46 0.17 -5.50
CA ARG A 186 0.88 1.52 -5.61
C ARG A 186 1.73 2.57 -4.93
N VAL A 187 1.66 3.79 -5.44
CA VAL A 187 2.27 4.98 -4.84
C VAL A 187 1.27 6.13 -4.80
N PHE A 188 1.42 7.01 -3.82
CA PHE A 188 0.86 8.35 -3.90
C PHE A 188 1.88 9.26 -4.57
N VAL A 189 1.43 10.10 -5.48
CA VAL A 189 2.24 11.11 -6.16
C VAL A 189 1.58 12.47 -6.12
N ARG A 190 2.37 13.53 -6.03
CA ARG A 190 1.89 14.91 -6.09
C ARG A 190 2.92 15.81 -6.78
N PRO A 191 2.50 16.61 -7.78
CA PRO A 191 3.32 17.72 -8.28
C PRO A 191 3.67 18.69 -7.16
N GLU A 192 4.94 19.01 -6.99
CA GLU A 192 5.44 20.00 -6.02
C GLU A 192 6.58 20.82 -6.65
N ASP A 193 6.97 21.93 -6.07
CA ASP A 193 8.14 22.66 -6.56
C ASP A 193 9.37 21.72 -6.63
N GLY A 194 10.04 21.71 -7.79
CA GLY A 194 11.19 20.84 -8.05
C GLY A 194 10.86 19.38 -8.42
N GLY A 195 9.62 19.01 -8.74
CA GLY A 195 9.33 17.73 -9.41
C GLY A 195 8.01 17.07 -9.02
N VAL A 196 8.03 15.76 -8.87
CA VAL A 196 6.88 14.96 -8.39
C VAL A 196 7.31 14.23 -7.12
N ARG A 197 6.70 14.56 -5.99
CA ARG A 197 6.94 13.86 -4.73
C ARG A 197 6.19 12.54 -4.74
N VAL A 198 6.81 11.50 -4.17
CA VAL A 198 6.29 10.13 -4.12
C VAL A 198 6.23 9.66 -2.67
N LEU A 199 5.09 9.09 -2.28
CA LEU A 199 4.88 8.47 -0.97
C LEU A 199 4.42 7.01 -1.13
N PRO A 200 4.77 6.14 -0.16
CA PRO A 200 4.37 4.74 -0.16
C PRO A 200 2.86 4.60 0.02
N TRP A 201 2.32 3.52 -0.54
CA TRP A 201 1.02 2.96 -0.17
C TRP A 201 1.25 1.73 0.71
N PRO A 202 1.00 1.79 2.03
CA PRO A 202 1.18 0.64 2.88
C PRO A 202 0.17 -0.46 2.56
N ALA A 203 0.65 -1.58 2.04
CA ALA A 203 -0.14 -2.77 1.80
C ALA A 203 0.71 -4.02 2.03
N ALA A 204 0.03 -5.14 2.31
CA ALA A 204 0.68 -6.44 2.32
C ALA A 204 1.26 -6.73 0.93
N ALA A 205 2.55 -7.10 0.88
CA ALA A 205 3.23 -7.34 -0.38
C ALA A 205 3.01 -8.79 -0.82
N ALA A 206 2.47 -8.98 -2.03
CA ALA A 206 2.22 -10.30 -2.60
C ALA A 206 3.34 -10.69 -3.56
N ILE A 207 4.23 -11.60 -3.15
CA ILE A 207 5.40 -12.03 -3.93
C ILE A 207 5.28 -13.52 -4.21
N GLY A 208 5.26 -13.91 -5.49
CA GLY A 208 5.04 -15.30 -5.90
C GLY A 208 6.18 -16.24 -5.51
N LEU A 209 5.89 -17.52 -5.31
CA LEU A 209 6.88 -18.53 -4.92
C LEU A 209 8.03 -18.63 -5.94
N GLY A 210 7.71 -18.62 -7.23
CA GLY A 210 8.71 -18.64 -8.29
C GLY A 210 9.61 -17.39 -8.31
N LEU A 211 9.09 -16.22 -7.95
CA LEU A 211 9.89 -15.00 -7.85
C LEU A 211 10.80 -15.02 -6.61
N LEU A 212 10.30 -15.53 -5.47
CA LEU A 212 11.14 -15.74 -4.29
C LEU A 212 12.28 -16.73 -4.60
N ASP A 213 12.01 -17.79 -5.35
CA ASP A 213 13.01 -18.77 -5.75
C ASP A 213 14.05 -18.18 -6.72
N ALA A 214 13.59 -17.47 -7.76
CA ALA A 214 14.47 -16.78 -8.70
C ALA A 214 15.38 -15.76 -8.00
N LEU A 215 14.87 -15.07 -6.98
CA LEU A 215 15.65 -14.14 -6.17
C LEU A 215 16.49 -14.83 -5.08
N GLY A 216 16.46 -16.15 -4.95
CA GLY A 216 17.19 -16.87 -3.88
C GLY A 216 16.70 -16.53 -2.47
N LEU A 217 15.47 -16.03 -2.33
CA LEU A 217 14.83 -15.64 -1.08
C LEU A 217 13.95 -16.76 -0.50
N TYR A 218 13.58 -17.74 -1.33
CA TYR A 218 12.64 -18.80 -0.96
C TYR A 218 13.04 -19.54 0.31
N ASP A 219 14.28 -20.02 0.40
CA ASP A 219 14.71 -20.85 1.53
C ASP A 219 14.74 -20.08 2.85
N GLY A 220 15.09 -18.79 2.82
CA GLY A 220 15.02 -17.91 3.98
C GLY A 220 13.57 -17.73 4.48
N VAL A 221 12.64 -17.46 3.55
CA VAL A 221 11.21 -17.35 3.88
C VAL A 221 10.67 -18.66 4.44
N ARG A 222 10.97 -19.78 3.80
CA ARG A 222 10.58 -21.11 4.26
C ARG A 222 11.12 -21.43 5.65
N GLY A 223 12.40 -21.15 5.90
CA GLY A 223 13.04 -21.38 7.19
C GLY A 223 12.31 -20.67 8.34
N ARG A 224 11.91 -19.41 8.13
CA ARG A 224 11.13 -18.63 9.10
C ARG A 224 9.73 -19.19 9.34
N VAL A 225 9.04 -19.62 8.28
CA VAL A 225 7.72 -20.28 8.40
C VAL A 225 7.83 -21.59 9.19
N LEU A 226 8.85 -22.40 8.94
CA LEU A 226 9.10 -23.64 9.70
C LEU A 226 9.46 -23.38 11.17
N ALA A 227 10.08 -22.22 11.46
CA ALA A 227 10.36 -21.77 12.82
C ALA A 227 9.12 -21.22 13.55
N GLY A 228 7.94 -21.21 12.89
CA GLY A 228 6.68 -20.77 13.48
C GLY A 228 6.39 -19.28 13.30
N GLU A 229 7.25 -18.53 12.60
CA GLU A 229 6.93 -17.16 12.24
C GLU A 229 5.81 -17.11 11.19
N ARG A 230 5.01 -16.05 11.19
CA ARG A 230 3.83 -15.94 10.33
C ARG A 230 3.95 -14.81 9.31
N LEU A 231 3.60 -15.15 8.07
CA LEU A 231 3.27 -14.21 7.00
C LEU A 231 1.93 -13.51 7.29
N HIS A 232 1.57 -12.53 6.45
CA HIS A 232 0.30 -11.81 6.57
C HIS A 232 -0.90 -12.76 6.39
N PRO A 233 -1.91 -12.74 7.28
CA PRO A 233 -2.94 -13.78 7.34
C PRO A 233 -3.97 -13.72 6.21
N THR A 234 -3.94 -12.70 5.36
CA THR A 234 -4.84 -12.61 4.19
C THR A 234 -4.35 -13.44 3.00
N GLN A 235 -3.24 -14.17 3.13
CA GLN A 235 -2.85 -15.19 2.15
C GLN A 235 -3.71 -16.45 2.28
N HIS A 236 -3.73 -17.26 1.22
CA HIS A 236 -4.46 -18.52 1.20
C HIS A 236 -3.68 -19.62 1.94
N GLN A 237 -4.35 -20.49 2.71
CA GLN A 237 -3.70 -21.56 3.48
C GLN A 237 -2.79 -22.46 2.62
N ARG A 238 -3.24 -22.86 1.43
CA ARG A 238 -2.43 -23.57 0.40
C ARG A 238 -1.04 -22.97 0.15
N VAL A 239 -0.85 -21.67 0.32
CA VAL A 239 0.47 -21.02 0.19
C VAL A 239 1.38 -21.40 1.36
N THR A 240 0.86 -21.33 2.59
CA THR A 240 1.56 -21.79 3.79
C THR A 240 1.90 -23.28 3.67
N ASP A 241 0.97 -24.09 3.16
CA ASP A 241 1.17 -25.54 2.96
C ASP A 241 2.27 -25.83 1.93
N ALA A 242 2.33 -25.05 0.85
CA ALA A 242 3.37 -25.15 -0.17
C ALA A 242 4.76 -24.75 0.38
N LEU A 243 4.86 -23.66 1.14
CA LEU A 243 6.11 -23.28 1.82
C LEU A 243 6.57 -24.37 2.79
N THR A 244 5.65 -24.94 3.58
CA THR A 244 5.96 -25.99 4.55
C THR A 244 6.48 -27.25 3.84
N SER A 245 5.80 -27.68 2.77
CA SER A 245 6.20 -28.85 1.98
C SER A 245 7.43 -28.61 1.09
N GLY A 246 7.87 -27.37 0.91
CA GLY A 246 9.02 -27.02 0.08
C GLY A 246 8.71 -26.87 -1.42
N SER A 247 7.43 -26.79 -1.78
CA SER A 247 7.01 -26.55 -3.17
C SER A 247 7.31 -25.12 -3.60
N ARG A 248 7.94 -24.98 -4.77
CA ARG A 248 8.27 -23.71 -5.44
C ARG A 248 7.31 -23.35 -6.55
N GLU A 249 6.42 -24.28 -6.90
CA GLU A 249 5.52 -24.12 -8.03
C GLU A 249 4.48 -23.02 -7.75
N PRO A 250 4.21 -22.13 -8.72
CA PRO A 250 3.12 -21.18 -8.61
C PRO A 250 1.79 -21.89 -8.40
N LEU A 251 1.02 -21.41 -7.42
CA LEU A 251 -0.30 -21.92 -7.10
C LEU A 251 -1.37 -21.03 -7.73
N PHE A 252 -2.48 -21.61 -8.17
CA PHE A 252 -3.60 -20.86 -8.74
C PHE A 252 -4.92 -21.23 -8.04
N ASN A 253 -5.81 -20.24 -7.96
CA ASN A 253 -7.20 -20.48 -7.60
C ASN A 253 -8.02 -20.93 -8.83
N GLU A 254 -9.29 -21.28 -8.60
CA GLU A 254 -10.22 -21.75 -9.65
C GLU A 254 -10.44 -20.75 -10.79
N ARG A 255 -10.16 -19.46 -10.55
CA ARG A 255 -10.26 -18.38 -11.54
C ARG A 255 -8.93 -18.09 -12.25
N GLY A 256 -7.92 -18.95 -12.09
CA GLY A 256 -6.59 -18.77 -12.69
C GLY A 256 -5.76 -17.63 -12.09
N LYS A 257 -6.17 -17.06 -10.93
CA LYS A 257 -5.36 -16.05 -10.23
C LYS A 257 -4.33 -16.75 -9.36
N GLU A 258 -3.08 -16.35 -9.50
CA GLU A 258 -1.98 -16.86 -8.68
C GLU A 258 -2.21 -16.55 -7.18
N LEU A 259 -1.99 -17.55 -6.34
CA LEU A 259 -1.99 -17.48 -4.89
C LEU A 259 -0.56 -17.25 -4.43
N LYS A 260 -0.31 -16.10 -3.81
CA LYS A 260 1.03 -15.64 -3.44
C LYS A 260 1.18 -15.55 -1.92
N PRO A 261 2.39 -15.83 -1.40
CA PRO A 261 2.81 -15.35 -0.09
C PRO A 261 2.51 -13.87 0.07
N GLN A 262 1.93 -13.49 1.22
CA GLN A 262 1.71 -12.09 1.56
C GLN A 262 2.55 -11.71 2.77
N PHE A 263 3.39 -10.70 2.61
CA PHE A 263 4.28 -10.20 3.65
C PHE A 263 3.65 -9.00 4.34
N PHE A 264 3.84 -8.87 5.65
CA PHE A 264 3.69 -7.58 6.29
C PHE A 264 4.74 -6.60 5.72
N PRO A 265 4.47 -5.28 5.70
CA PRO A 265 5.45 -4.30 5.25
C PRO A 265 6.82 -4.45 5.92
N ASP A 266 6.87 -4.63 7.24
CA ASP A 266 8.12 -4.83 7.99
C ASP A 266 8.93 -6.07 7.55
N GLN A 267 8.27 -7.08 6.97
CA GLN A 267 8.93 -8.31 6.54
C GLN A 267 9.68 -8.14 5.22
N LEU A 268 9.38 -7.11 4.42
CA LEU A 268 10.20 -6.79 3.25
C LEU A 268 11.64 -6.48 3.65
N ASP A 269 11.83 -5.75 4.75
CA ASP A 269 13.15 -5.51 5.31
C ASP A 269 13.63 -6.70 6.15
N THR A 270 12.90 -7.03 7.22
CA THR A 270 13.37 -8.00 8.22
C THR A 270 13.50 -9.44 7.72
N TRP A 271 12.74 -9.85 6.70
CA TRP A 271 12.84 -11.19 6.12
C TRP A 271 13.58 -11.22 4.80
N LEU A 272 13.39 -10.21 3.93
CA LEU A 272 13.93 -10.22 2.57
C LEU A 272 15.17 -9.34 2.40
N GLY A 273 15.58 -8.59 3.43
CA GLY A 273 16.74 -7.70 3.39
C GLY A 273 16.55 -6.51 2.45
N MET A 274 15.31 -6.09 2.21
CA MET A 274 14.98 -4.99 1.31
C MET A 274 14.66 -3.74 2.14
N PRO A 275 15.61 -2.82 2.33
CA PRO A 275 15.38 -1.64 3.13
C PRO A 275 14.25 -0.80 2.53
N LEU A 276 13.46 -0.15 3.38
CA LEU A 276 12.26 0.58 2.95
C LEU A 276 12.49 2.08 2.92
N ALA A 277 11.83 2.78 2.00
CA ALA A 277 11.81 4.24 1.91
C ALA A 277 10.41 4.79 2.19
N ALA A 278 10.34 5.84 3.01
CA ALA A 278 9.09 6.50 3.38
C ALA A 278 8.68 7.63 2.41
N GLU A 279 9.62 8.10 1.56
CA GLU A 279 9.36 9.09 0.52
C GLU A 279 10.49 9.12 -0.52
N GLY A 280 10.25 9.84 -1.62
CA GLY A 280 11.25 10.19 -2.63
C GLY A 280 10.70 11.17 -3.67
N ARG A 281 11.50 11.52 -4.68
CA ARG A 281 11.12 12.34 -5.83
C ARG A 281 11.27 11.55 -7.13
N ALA A 282 10.26 11.57 -7.99
CA ALA A 282 10.29 10.85 -9.26
C ALA A 282 11.46 11.35 -10.13
N ALA A 283 12.27 10.40 -10.62
CA ALA A 283 13.45 10.68 -11.43
C ALA A 283 13.45 9.88 -12.74
N HIS A 284 12.87 8.67 -12.74
CA HIS A 284 12.76 7.82 -13.93
C HIS A 284 11.39 7.15 -13.99
N VAL A 285 10.94 6.87 -15.20
CA VAL A 285 9.74 6.08 -15.49
C VAL A 285 10.11 4.87 -16.34
N LEU A 286 9.85 3.67 -15.84
CA LEU A 286 10.12 2.42 -16.54
C LEU A 286 8.83 1.68 -16.88
N PHE A 287 8.79 1.10 -18.06
CA PHE A 287 7.69 0.28 -18.55
C PHE A 287 8.20 -1.12 -18.92
N PRO A 288 8.27 -2.06 -17.97
CA PRO A 288 8.82 -3.36 -18.21
C PRO A 288 7.87 -4.23 -19.02
N ARG A 289 8.46 -5.14 -19.77
CA ARG A 289 7.84 -6.35 -20.31
C ARG A 289 8.76 -7.52 -20.00
N PHE A 290 8.19 -8.71 -19.90
CA PHE A 290 8.94 -9.94 -19.73
C PHE A 290 9.04 -10.67 -21.06
N ASP A 291 10.27 -10.98 -21.47
CA ASP A 291 10.55 -11.81 -22.63
C ASP A 291 11.52 -12.94 -22.24
N THR A 292 11.14 -14.17 -22.55
CA THR A 292 11.92 -15.36 -22.20
C THR A 292 13.09 -15.64 -23.15
N GLY A 293 13.14 -14.98 -24.31
CA GLY A 293 14.09 -15.28 -25.39
C GLY A 293 15.29 -14.34 -25.52
N GLU A 294 15.25 -13.17 -24.88
CA GLU A 294 16.25 -12.11 -25.06
C GLU A 294 16.82 -11.59 -23.72
N GLY A 295 18.03 -11.03 -23.77
CA GLY A 295 18.64 -10.34 -22.63
C GLY A 295 17.97 -9.00 -22.34
N PRO A 296 18.23 -8.40 -21.15
CA PRO A 296 17.61 -7.13 -20.80
C PRO A 296 18.07 -6.00 -21.74
N ALA A 297 17.12 -5.20 -22.21
CA ALA A 297 17.36 -4.12 -23.17
C ALA A 297 16.32 -3.00 -23.07
N VAL A 298 16.68 -1.81 -23.56
CA VAL A 298 15.74 -0.70 -23.77
C VAL A 298 14.96 -0.95 -25.06
N LEU A 299 13.65 -0.71 -25.02
CA LEU A 299 12.75 -0.78 -26.16
C LEU A 299 12.52 0.63 -26.71
N ASP A 300 12.61 0.79 -28.03
CA ASP A 300 12.25 2.02 -28.72
C ASP A 300 10.76 2.02 -29.10
N ASP A 301 9.90 1.96 -28.09
CA ASP A 301 8.44 1.88 -28.28
C ASP A 301 7.71 3.19 -27.95
N GLY A 302 8.43 4.18 -27.42
CA GLY A 302 7.89 5.50 -27.09
C GLY A 302 6.72 5.48 -26.11
N ARG A 303 6.54 4.42 -25.30
CA ARG A 303 5.38 4.30 -24.40
C ARG A 303 5.26 5.53 -23.49
N GLU A 304 4.06 6.09 -23.47
CA GLU A 304 3.69 7.20 -22.57
C GLU A 304 2.80 6.69 -21.43
N LEU A 305 2.60 7.53 -20.41
CA LEU A 305 1.60 7.24 -19.39
C LEU A 305 0.20 7.29 -20.01
N ASP A 306 -0.60 6.28 -19.71
CA ASP A 306 -2.00 6.20 -20.12
C ASP A 306 -2.94 6.24 -18.90
N ALA A 307 -4.25 6.19 -19.16
CA ALA A 307 -5.25 6.21 -18.10
C ALA A 307 -5.24 4.93 -17.24
N ASP A 308 -4.75 3.80 -17.77
CA ASP A 308 -4.71 2.52 -17.06
C ASP A 308 -3.54 2.48 -16.05
N ASP A 309 -2.51 3.30 -16.25
CA ASP A 309 -1.40 3.50 -15.31
C ASP A 309 -1.82 4.28 -14.05
N VAL A 310 -2.98 4.96 -14.10
CA VAL A 310 -3.48 5.83 -13.03
C VAL A 310 -4.64 5.16 -12.31
N PHE A 311 -4.55 5.14 -10.99
CA PHE A 311 -5.55 4.50 -10.16
C PHE A 311 -6.71 5.46 -9.88
N THR A 312 -7.90 5.15 -10.41
CA THR A 312 -9.13 5.92 -10.20
C THR A 312 -10.05 5.26 -9.18
N ALA A 313 -11.06 5.98 -8.69
CA ALA A 313 -12.06 5.40 -7.79
C ALA A 313 -12.79 4.20 -8.43
N GLY A 314 -12.91 4.17 -9.76
CA GLY A 314 -13.49 3.06 -10.53
C GLY A 314 -12.60 1.82 -10.67
N THR A 315 -11.31 1.89 -10.32
CA THR A 315 -10.36 0.76 -10.43
C THR A 315 -10.08 0.05 -9.09
N GLU A 316 -10.60 0.53 -7.97
CA GLU A 316 -10.54 -0.15 -6.67
C GLU A 316 -11.75 -1.09 -6.47
N ASP A 317 -11.88 -2.12 -7.31
CA ASP A 317 -12.97 -3.11 -7.21
C ASP A 317 -13.05 -3.79 -5.83
N ARG A 318 -11.95 -3.74 -5.06
CA ARG A 318 -11.85 -4.40 -3.76
C ARG A 318 -12.50 -3.61 -2.62
N TYR A 319 -12.51 -2.28 -2.71
CA TYR A 319 -12.99 -1.37 -1.66
C TYR A 319 -13.86 -0.26 -2.27
N PRO A 320 -15.10 -0.61 -2.68
CA PRO A 320 -16.07 0.42 -3.08
C PRO A 320 -16.29 1.42 -1.94
N ASP A 321 -16.60 2.67 -2.26
CA ASP A 321 -16.73 3.76 -1.29
C ASP A 321 -18.05 3.71 -0.50
N VAL A 322 -18.23 2.65 0.29
CA VAL A 322 -19.40 2.41 1.14
C VAL A 322 -19.56 3.52 2.20
N PHE A 323 -18.46 4.11 2.66
CA PHE A 323 -18.48 5.10 3.73
C PHE A 323 -18.51 6.56 3.23
N GLY A 324 -18.50 6.78 1.91
CA GLY A 324 -18.51 8.13 1.34
C GLY A 324 -17.26 8.94 1.70
N LEU A 325 -16.11 8.27 1.81
CA LEU A 325 -14.84 8.89 2.19
C LEU A 325 -14.21 9.65 1.03
N ILE A 326 -14.52 9.25 -0.20
CA ILE A 326 -14.05 9.91 -1.40
C ILE A 326 -15.13 10.92 -1.77
N ARG A 327 -14.84 12.21 -1.61
CA ARG A 327 -15.76 13.23 -2.16
C ARG A 327 -15.91 12.96 -3.67
N ALA A 328 -17.16 12.92 -4.13
CA ALA A 328 -17.46 12.83 -5.55
C ALA A 328 -16.57 13.82 -6.31
N GLU A 329 -16.02 13.37 -7.44
CA GLU A 329 -15.06 14.09 -8.29
C GLU A 329 -15.69 15.32 -8.97
N THR A 330 -16.53 16.10 -8.27
CA THR A 330 -17.35 17.16 -8.85
C THR A 330 -16.60 18.47 -9.11
N ASP A 331 -15.28 18.52 -8.88
CA ASP A 331 -14.50 19.70 -9.28
C ASP A 331 -13.01 19.40 -9.53
N ARG A 332 -12.69 18.22 -10.07
CA ARG A 332 -11.40 18.07 -10.76
C ARG A 332 -11.52 18.83 -12.08
N SER A 333 -11.32 20.13 -12.04
CA SER A 333 -10.73 20.79 -13.21
C SER A 333 -9.54 19.91 -13.64
N ARG A 334 -9.38 19.68 -14.94
CA ARG A 334 -8.38 18.75 -15.52
C ARG A 334 -6.92 19.07 -15.10
N SER A 335 -6.69 20.17 -14.38
CA SER A 335 -5.41 20.77 -14.02
C SER A 335 -4.42 19.87 -13.25
N PRO A 336 -4.74 19.20 -12.12
CA PRO A 336 -3.71 18.50 -11.34
C PRO A 336 -3.21 17.22 -12.00
N TYR A 337 -4.08 16.54 -12.75
CA TYR A 337 -3.72 15.35 -13.51
C TYR A 337 -2.89 15.69 -14.74
N ASP A 338 -3.31 16.72 -15.49
CA ASP A 338 -2.58 17.18 -16.67
C ASP A 338 -1.17 17.64 -16.28
N GLU A 339 -1.03 18.34 -15.15
CA GLU A 339 0.27 18.75 -14.60
C GLU A 339 1.13 17.55 -14.17
N LEU A 340 0.55 16.57 -13.47
CA LEU A 340 1.26 15.35 -13.08
C LEU A 340 1.79 14.59 -14.30
N THR A 341 0.93 14.34 -15.28
CA THR A 341 1.29 13.65 -16.52
C THR A 341 2.36 14.41 -17.28
N GLN A 342 2.24 15.75 -17.39
CA GLN A 342 3.25 16.59 -18.03
C GLN A 342 4.61 16.45 -17.34
N ARG A 343 4.66 16.54 -16.00
CA ARG A 343 5.90 16.45 -15.23
C ARG A 343 6.54 15.06 -15.33
N LEU A 344 5.75 13.98 -15.26
CA LEU A 344 6.25 12.62 -15.41
C LEU A 344 6.74 12.34 -16.84
N SER A 345 6.05 12.87 -17.85
CA SER A 345 6.45 12.75 -19.26
C SER A 345 7.75 13.47 -19.58
N ALA A 346 8.15 14.47 -18.79
CA ALA A 346 9.42 15.18 -18.93
C ALA A 346 10.62 14.43 -18.30
N LEU A 347 10.38 13.37 -17.52
CA LEU A 347 11.44 12.55 -16.94
C LEU A 347 12.02 11.57 -17.97
N PRO A 348 13.27 11.10 -17.79
CA PRO A 348 13.78 9.92 -18.49
C PRO A 348 12.81 8.75 -18.39
N ARG A 349 12.37 8.26 -19.55
CA ARG A 349 11.32 7.24 -19.68
C ARG A 349 11.73 6.16 -20.66
N HIS A 350 11.59 4.90 -20.26
CA HIS A 350 12.05 3.77 -21.05
C HIS A 350 11.06 2.61 -21.02
N GLY A 351 10.64 2.15 -22.20
CA GLY A 351 10.22 0.76 -22.36
C GLY A 351 11.43 -0.14 -22.14
N ILE A 352 11.28 -1.22 -21.39
CA ILE A 352 12.36 -2.19 -21.16
C ILE A 352 11.86 -3.62 -21.29
N THR A 353 12.73 -4.51 -21.73
CA THR A 353 12.52 -5.96 -21.63
C THR A 353 13.42 -6.55 -20.56
N LEU A 354 12.90 -7.52 -19.81
CA LEU A 354 13.63 -8.27 -18.79
C LEU A 354 13.51 -9.77 -19.07
N GLY A 355 14.62 -10.50 -18.87
CA GLY A 355 14.67 -11.95 -19.00
C GLY A 355 14.59 -12.67 -17.64
N HIS A 356 15.01 -13.93 -17.59
CA HIS A 356 15.07 -14.71 -16.34
C HIS A 356 16.40 -14.59 -15.57
N ASP A 357 17.44 -14.03 -16.21
CA ASP A 357 18.73 -13.81 -15.55
C ASP A 357 18.65 -12.61 -14.60
N VAL A 358 18.50 -12.92 -13.31
CA VAL A 358 18.41 -11.94 -12.22
C VAL A 358 19.64 -11.05 -12.16
N GLN A 359 20.84 -11.59 -12.39
CA GLN A 359 22.07 -10.81 -12.32
C GLN A 359 22.18 -9.84 -13.49
N ALA A 360 21.91 -10.32 -14.71
CA ALA A 360 21.91 -9.48 -15.91
C ALA A 360 20.85 -8.37 -15.82
N ASN A 361 19.63 -8.72 -15.41
CA ASN A 361 18.55 -7.74 -15.22
C ASN A 361 18.91 -6.69 -14.17
N THR A 362 19.52 -7.10 -13.05
CA THR A 362 19.92 -6.17 -11.98
C THR A 362 20.97 -5.19 -12.49
N GLY A 363 22.04 -5.67 -13.14
CA GLY A 363 23.10 -4.81 -13.68
C GLY A 363 22.60 -3.85 -14.76
N PHE A 364 21.68 -4.32 -15.61
CA PHE A 364 21.02 -3.47 -16.61
C PHE A 364 20.19 -2.36 -15.95
N LEU A 365 19.34 -2.70 -14.97
CA LEU A 365 18.47 -1.74 -14.29
C LEU A 365 19.28 -0.69 -13.53
N THR A 366 20.33 -1.08 -12.81
CA THR A 366 21.21 -0.11 -12.12
C THR A 366 21.92 0.79 -13.13
N GLY A 367 22.50 0.21 -14.19
CA GLY A 367 23.19 0.99 -15.21
C GLY A 367 22.29 1.96 -15.97
N LEU A 368 21.01 1.60 -16.20
CA LEU A 368 20.02 2.45 -16.84
C LEU A 368 19.59 3.62 -15.93
N THR A 369 19.43 3.36 -14.64
CA THR A 369 18.86 4.32 -13.68
C THR A 369 19.91 5.20 -13.00
N ASP A 370 21.18 4.80 -13.02
CA ASP A 370 22.32 5.59 -12.55
C ASP A 370 22.74 6.71 -13.52
N GLN A 371 22.21 6.73 -14.76
CA GLN A 371 22.45 7.81 -15.71
C GLN A 371 21.79 9.10 -15.22
N ARG A 372 22.50 9.83 -14.36
CA ARG A 372 22.06 11.10 -13.80
C ARG A 372 21.68 12.05 -14.93
N SER A 373 20.42 12.43 -14.98
CA SER A 373 19.97 13.49 -15.88
C SER A 373 20.60 14.81 -15.41
N PRO A 374 21.30 15.58 -16.27
CA PRO A 374 22.01 16.80 -15.86
C PRO A 374 21.08 17.93 -15.36
N ALA A 375 19.76 17.75 -15.40
CA ALA A 375 18.79 18.73 -14.90
C ALA A 375 18.70 18.82 -13.37
N ALA A 376 19.16 17.80 -12.62
CA ALA A 376 19.02 17.76 -11.16
C ALA A 376 20.13 18.49 -10.38
N ASP A 377 21.29 18.75 -11.00
CA ASP A 377 22.45 19.37 -10.33
C ASP A 377 22.30 20.90 -10.12
N SER A 378 21.15 21.49 -10.49
CA SER A 378 20.89 22.93 -10.31
C SER A 378 20.07 23.29 -9.06
N ALA A 379 19.68 22.30 -8.24
CA ALA A 379 18.88 22.51 -7.02
C ALA A 379 19.66 22.32 -5.71
N ASP A 380 21.00 22.40 -5.75
CA ASP A 380 21.80 22.45 -4.52
C ASP A 380 21.85 23.87 -3.95
N THR A 381 20.86 24.21 -3.13
CA THR A 381 21.03 25.20 -2.05
C THR A 381 20.30 24.74 -0.80
N GLY A 382 21.03 24.01 0.05
CA GLY A 382 21.03 24.20 1.51
C GLY A 382 19.79 23.79 2.29
N TRP A 383 19.71 22.52 2.69
CA TRP A 383 18.98 22.11 3.88
C TRP A 383 19.93 21.38 4.83
N GLY A 384 20.50 22.14 5.76
CA GLY A 384 21.23 21.60 6.90
C GLY A 384 20.25 20.93 7.86
N PHE A 385 20.37 19.62 8.01
CA PHE A 385 19.81 18.91 9.15
C PHE A 385 20.71 19.16 10.35
N ASP A 386 20.29 20.04 11.26
CA ASP A 386 20.73 20.00 12.65
C ASP A 386 19.68 20.68 13.52
N HIS A 387 18.97 19.89 14.33
CA HIS A 387 18.66 20.22 15.74
C HIS A 387 17.96 19.04 16.41
N LEU A 388 18.76 18.22 17.09
CA LEU A 388 18.33 17.46 18.26
C LEU A 388 18.14 18.44 19.44
N PRO A 389 17.03 18.40 20.20
CA PRO A 389 16.96 19.10 21.47
C PRO A 389 17.74 18.32 22.53
N GLY A 390 18.80 18.95 23.05
CA GLY A 390 19.58 18.44 24.16
C GLY A 390 18.81 18.44 25.48
N HIS A 391 19.10 17.41 26.28
CA HIS A 391 18.80 17.35 27.70
C HIS A 391 19.40 18.54 28.47
N ALA A 392 18.60 19.16 29.32
CA ALA A 392 19.10 19.88 30.50
C ALA A 392 18.12 19.74 31.66
N ARG A 393 18.58 18.98 32.66
CA ARG A 393 18.31 18.96 34.12
C ARG A 393 16.90 19.23 34.65
#